data_AF-T0ZNL4-F1
#
_entry.id   AF-T0ZNL4-F1
#
_cell.length_a   1.000
_cell.length_b   1.000
_cell.length_c   1.000
_cell.angle_alpha   90.00
_cell.angle_beta   90.00
_cell.angle_gamma   90.00
#
_symmetry.space_group_name_H-M   'P 1'
#
loop_
_entity.id
_entity.type
_entity.pdbx_description
1 polymer ?
#
loop_
_entity_poly.entity_id
_entity_poly.type
_entity_poly.pdbx_seq_one_letter_code
_entity_poly.pdbx_strand_id
1 'polypeptide(L)'
;GTATQLGEVLAAQSVPLVAFLLIGGGLADRWGRRMVMVVADLMRVAAQGSLGCWILLGHPPLWAFASAEAVVGLGTALFAPASTGLVPELVTNPDHLQQANSLRGLATSLATVVGPAAAGVIVAAANPGWAVVADSISYAVSAGSLLMLHLPAAKARSAT
;
A
#
# COMPACT_ATOMS: atom_id res chain seq x y z
N GLY A 1 24.68 -0.29 -8.22
CA GLY A 1 23.72 -1.37 -7.99
C GLY A 1 24.01 -2.49 -8.96
N THR A 2 24.41 -3.66 -8.48
CA THR A 2 24.53 -4.87 -9.31
C THR A 2 23.15 -5.53 -9.46
N ALA A 3 22.97 -6.36 -10.48
CA ALA A 3 21.71 -7.10 -10.69
C ALA A 3 21.30 -7.93 -9.46
N THR A 4 22.29 -8.46 -8.73
CA THR A 4 22.09 -9.20 -7.48
C THR A 4 21.47 -8.35 -6.37
N GLN A 5 21.95 -7.11 -6.17
CA GLN A 5 21.41 -6.21 -5.15
C GLN A 5 19.95 -5.82 -5.44
N LEU A 6 19.61 -5.64 -6.72
CA LEU A 6 18.22 -5.40 -7.12
C LEU A 6 17.35 -6.64 -6.85
N GLY A 7 17.86 -7.83 -7.17
CA GLY A 7 17.18 -9.10 -6.90
C GLY A 7 16.91 -9.31 -5.40
N GLU A 8 17.87 -8.98 -4.53
CA GLU A 8 17.72 -9.06 -3.08
C GLU A 8 16.60 -8.15 -2.56
N VAL A 9 16.54 -6.90 -3.04
CA VAL A 9 15.52 -5.93 -2.64
C VAL A 9 14.13 -6.37 -3.12
N LEU A 10 14.01 -6.87 -4.35
CA LEU A 10 12.76 -7.42 -4.88
C LEU A 10 12.29 -8.68 -4.12
N ALA A 11 13.23 -9.55 -3.74
CA ALA A 11 12.93 -10.70 -2.90
C ALA A 11 12.49 -10.28 -1.50
N ALA A 12 13.13 -9.26 -0.92
CA ALA A 12 12.75 -8.69 0.37
C ALA A 12 11.32 -8.15 0.37
N GLN A 13 10.82 -7.62 -0.75
CA GLN A 13 9.41 -7.26 -0.91
C GLN A 13 8.50 -8.48 -1.09
N SER A 14 8.88 -9.41 -1.96
CA SER A 14 8.00 -10.50 -2.41
C SER A 14 7.79 -11.57 -1.34
N VAL A 15 8.82 -11.88 -0.55
CA VAL A 15 8.76 -12.94 0.47
C VAL A 15 7.73 -12.59 1.56
N PRO A 16 7.76 -11.41 2.21
CA PRO A 16 6.75 -11.03 3.19
C PRO A 16 5.37 -10.86 2.57
N LEU A 17 5.28 -10.34 1.34
CA LEU A 17 4.02 -10.24 0.62
C LEU A 17 3.32 -11.60 0.56
N VAL A 18 4.00 -12.61 0.02
CA VAL A 18 3.43 -13.94 -0.19
C VAL A 18 3.18 -14.65 1.15
N ALA A 19 4.12 -14.56 2.09
CA ALA A 19 4.02 -15.23 3.38
C ALA A 19 2.84 -14.72 4.23
N PHE A 20 2.53 -13.42 4.16
CA PHE A 20 1.51 -12.80 5.01
C PHE A 20 0.17 -12.55 4.32
N LEU A 21 0.03 -12.87 3.03
CA LEU A 21 -1.21 -12.58 2.28
C LEU A 21 -2.45 -13.25 2.90
N LEU A 22 -2.32 -14.52 3.31
CA LEU A 22 -3.41 -15.26 3.97
C LEU A 22 -3.73 -14.70 5.36
N ILE A 23 -2.70 -14.25 6.08
CA ILE A 23 -2.85 -13.67 7.42
C ILE A 23 -3.57 -12.31 7.33
N GLY A 24 -3.27 -11.51 6.29
CA GLY A 24 -3.89 -10.21 6.06
C GLY A 24 -5.41 -10.27 5.93
N GLY A 25 -5.94 -11.29 5.24
CA GLY A 25 -7.38 -11.51 5.14
C GLY A 25 -8.02 -11.77 6.51
N GLY A 26 -7.46 -12.71 7.28
CA GLY A 26 -7.98 -13.05 8.61
C GLY A 26 -7.88 -11.89 9.61
N LEU A 27 -6.84 -11.07 9.52
CA LEU A 27 -6.67 -9.89 10.38
C LEU A 27 -7.68 -8.79 10.00
N ALA A 28 -7.94 -8.60 8.71
CA ALA A 28 -8.94 -7.65 8.21
C ALA A 28 -10.36 -8.01 8.66
N ASP A 29 -10.69 -9.31 8.69
CA ASP A 29 -11.98 -9.78 9.18
C ASP A 29 -12.13 -9.60 10.70
N ARG A 30 -11.04 -9.68 11.47
CA ARG A 30 -11.06 -9.55 12.94
C ARG A 30 -11.04 -8.11 13.45
N TRP A 31 -10.18 -7.26 12.88
CA TRP A 31 -9.93 -5.89 13.38
C TRP A 31 -10.63 -4.81 12.56
N GLY A 32 -11.35 -5.21 11.52
CA GLY A 32 -12.00 -4.31 10.59
C GLY A 32 -11.08 -3.92 9.44
N ARG A 33 -11.61 -4.01 8.21
CA ARG A 33 -10.87 -3.78 6.96
C ARG A 33 -10.23 -2.40 6.91
N ARG A 34 -10.99 -1.35 7.26
CA ARG A 34 -10.50 0.03 7.32
C ARG A 34 -9.31 0.19 8.25
N MET A 35 -9.38 -0.37 9.46
CA MET A 35 -8.29 -0.23 10.44
C MET A 35 -7.02 -0.95 9.98
N VAL A 36 -7.15 -2.16 9.42
CA VAL A 36 -6.02 -2.91 8.89
C VAL A 36 -5.36 -2.17 7.72
N MET A 37 -6.15 -1.56 6.83
CA MET A 37 -5.61 -0.75 5.72
C MET A 37 -4.88 0.50 6.22
N VAL A 38 -5.45 1.22 7.19
CA VAL A 38 -4.79 2.41 7.77
C VAL A 38 -3.47 2.04 8.44
N VAL A 39 -3.44 0.98 9.23
CA VAL A 39 -2.20 0.51 9.88
C VAL A 39 -1.15 0.12 8.85
N ALA A 40 -1.55 -0.61 7.79
CA ALA A 40 -0.66 -0.99 6.71
C ALA A 40 -0.05 0.24 6.00
N ASP A 41 -0.87 1.25 5.69
CA ASP A 41 -0.38 2.47 5.07
C ASP A 41 0.54 3.26 6.00
N LEU A 42 0.22 3.38 7.30
CA LEU A 42 1.10 4.05 8.26
C LEU A 42 2.47 3.36 8.41
N MET A 43 2.50 2.03 8.38
CA MET A 43 3.77 1.28 8.36
C MET A 43 4.59 1.61 7.12
N ARG A 44 3.95 1.69 5.95
CA ARG A 44 4.62 2.04 4.69
C ARG A 44 5.08 3.49 4.64
N VAL A 45 4.29 4.43 5.17
CA VAL A 45 4.68 5.84 5.35
C VAL A 45 5.95 5.91 6.19
N ALA A 46 6.00 5.21 7.33
CA ALA A 46 7.17 5.22 8.19
C ALA A 46 8.40 4.62 7.47
N ALA A 47 8.24 3.50 6.77
CA ALA A 47 9.32 2.82 6.08
C ALA A 47 9.87 3.62 4.88
N GLN A 48 9.01 4.00 3.94
CA GLN A 48 9.41 4.74 2.74
C GLN A 48 9.80 6.18 3.09
N GLY A 49 9.14 6.83 4.04
CA GLY A 49 9.54 8.15 4.52
C GLY A 49 10.94 8.14 5.13
N SER A 50 11.26 7.14 5.97
CA SER A 50 12.59 6.99 6.56
C SER A 50 13.65 6.69 5.50
N LEU A 51 13.37 5.79 4.56
CA LEU A 51 14.27 5.46 3.46
C LEU A 51 14.53 6.68 2.56
N GLY A 52 13.47 7.42 2.21
CA GLY A 52 13.54 8.63 1.42
C GLY A 52 14.43 9.69 2.08
N CYS A 53 14.23 9.94 3.38
CA CYS A 53 15.10 10.81 4.17
C CYS A 53 16.57 10.36 4.15
N TRP A 54 16.85 9.07 4.32
CA TRP A 54 18.22 8.54 4.25
C TRP A 54 18.87 8.70 2.88
N ILE A 55 18.12 8.49 1.80
CA ILE A 55 18.60 8.71 0.44
C ILE A 55 18.94 10.19 0.24
N LEU A 56 18.09 11.10 0.71
CA LEU A 56 18.33 12.55 0.64
C LEU A 56 19.56 12.99 1.46
N LEU A 57 19.85 12.30 2.57
CA LEU A 57 21.03 12.53 3.40
C LEU A 57 22.32 11.89 2.86
N GLY A 58 22.24 11.07 1.80
CA GLY A 58 23.38 10.68 0.96
C GLY A 58 24.02 9.31 1.21
N HIS A 59 23.72 8.63 2.32
CA HIS A 59 24.34 7.32 2.62
C HIS A 59 23.36 6.25 3.15
N PRO A 60 22.31 5.86 2.39
CA PRO A 60 21.46 4.74 2.76
C PRO A 60 22.20 3.40 2.58
N PRO A 61 22.35 2.57 3.62
CA PRO A 61 22.91 1.23 3.48
C PRO A 61 21.94 0.29 2.74
N LEU A 62 22.45 -0.77 2.10
CA LEU A 62 21.63 -1.71 1.33
C LEU A 62 20.51 -2.36 2.16
N TRP A 63 20.79 -2.66 3.43
CA TRP A 63 19.79 -3.22 4.33
C TRP A 63 18.60 -2.28 4.56
N ALA A 64 18.78 -0.96 4.41
CA ALA A 64 17.70 0.02 4.51
C ALA A 64 16.65 -0.23 3.44
N PHE A 65 17.09 -0.39 2.19
CA PHE A 65 16.23 -0.69 1.05
C PHE A 65 15.50 -2.02 1.26
N ALA A 66 16.24 -3.07 1.64
CA ALA A 66 15.65 -4.38 1.90
C ALA A 66 14.61 -4.34 3.04
N SER A 67 14.90 -3.62 4.13
CA SER A 67 13.98 -3.49 5.26
C SER A 67 12.73 -2.69 4.91
N ALA A 68 12.87 -1.59 4.16
CA ALA A 68 11.75 -0.78 3.73
C ALA A 68 10.85 -1.56 2.76
N GLU A 69 11.44 -2.26 1.80
CA GLU A 69 10.69 -3.09 0.84
C GLU A 69 10.02 -4.29 1.52
N ALA A 70 10.64 -4.88 2.55
CA ALA A 70 9.98 -5.89 3.36
C ALA A 70 8.74 -5.35 4.07
N VAL A 71 8.81 -4.14 4.62
CA VAL A 71 7.64 -3.48 5.22
C VAL A 71 6.58 -3.14 4.17
N VAL A 72 6.99 -2.73 2.96
CA VAL A 72 6.04 -2.53 1.84
C VAL A 72 5.36 -3.83 1.46
N GLY A 73 6.09 -4.93 1.36
CA GLY A 73 5.56 -6.27 1.11
C GLY A 73 4.52 -6.67 2.15
N LEU A 74 4.85 -6.51 3.44
CA LEU A 74 3.93 -6.75 4.56
C LEU A 74 2.69 -5.86 4.49
N GLY A 75 2.87 -4.56 4.32
CA GLY A 75 1.75 -3.62 4.19
C GLY A 75 0.85 -4.00 3.02
N THR A 76 1.42 -4.51 1.92
CA THR A 76 0.65 -4.98 0.75
C THR A 76 -0.12 -6.24 1.02
N ALA A 77 0.47 -7.19 1.74
CA ALA A 77 -0.21 -8.41 2.16
C ALA A 77 -1.43 -8.12 3.06
N LEU A 78 -1.34 -7.08 3.90
CA LEU A 78 -2.44 -6.65 4.76
C LEU A 78 -3.49 -5.82 3.98
N PHE A 79 -3.03 -4.89 3.15
CA PHE A 79 -3.89 -3.93 2.47
C PHE A 79 -4.72 -4.55 1.34
N ALA A 80 -4.13 -5.44 0.52
CA ALA A 80 -4.78 -5.98 -0.66
C ALA A 80 -6.11 -6.73 -0.35
N PRO A 81 -6.14 -7.73 0.55
CA PRO A 81 -7.38 -8.44 0.89
C PRO A 81 -8.36 -7.58 1.69
N ALA A 82 -7.87 -6.64 2.50
CA ALA A 82 -8.74 -5.69 3.19
C ALA A 82 -9.44 -4.75 2.20
N SER A 83 -8.70 -4.23 1.21
CA SER A 83 -9.20 -3.34 0.16
C SER A 83 -10.28 -4.01 -0.69
N THR A 84 -10.06 -5.26 -1.13
CA THR A 84 -11.05 -5.97 -1.96
C THR A 84 -12.34 -6.24 -1.22
N GLY A 85 -12.28 -6.60 0.07
CA GLY A 85 -13.49 -6.81 0.87
C GLY A 85 -14.15 -5.53 1.38
N LEU A 86 -13.47 -4.39 1.37
CA LEU A 86 -14.05 -3.10 1.78
C LEU A 86 -14.99 -2.54 0.70
N VAL A 87 -14.73 -2.83 -0.58
CA VAL A 87 -15.57 -2.39 -1.71
C VAL A 87 -17.05 -2.81 -1.55
N PRO A 88 -17.38 -4.10 -1.34
CA PRO A 88 -18.77 -4.51 -1.13
C PRO A 88 -19.38 -4.03 0.19
N GLU A 89 -18.56 -3.62 1.17
CA GLU A 89 -19.05 -3.01 2.42
C GLU A 89 -19.45 -1.54 2.22
N LEU A 90 -18.75 -0.82 1.34
CA LEU A 90 -19.03 0.58 0.99
C LEU A 90 -20.16 0.72 -0.03
N VAL A 91 -20.29 -0.22 -0.95
CA VAL A 91 -21.26 -0.17 -2.04
C VAL A 91 -22.51 -0.95 -1.62
N THR A 92 -23.41 -0.27 -0.91
CA THR A 92 -24.63 -0.87 -0.34
C THR A 92 -25.59 -1.44 -1.39
N ASN A 93 -25.59 -0.90 -2.61
CA ASN A 93 -26.41 -1.41 -3.71
C ASN A 93 -25.56 -2.32 -4.64
N PRO A 94 -25.88 -3.63 -4.72
CA PRO A 94 -25.16 -4.60 -5.54
C PRO A 94 -25.00 -4.23 -7.02
N ASP A 95 -25.95 -3.48 -7.59
CA ASP A 95 -25.93 -3.10 -9.02
C ASP A 95 -24.73 -2.18 -9.35
N HIS A 96 -24.21 -1.45 -8.36
CA HIS A 96 -23.05 -0.59 -8.53
C HIS A 96 -21.71 -1.29 -8.27
N LEU A 97 -21.70 -2.56 -7.83
CA LEU A 97 -20.45 -3.28 -7.54
C LEU A 97 -19.58 -3.47 -8.78
N GLN A 98 -20.20 -3.78 -9.93
CA GLN A 98 -19.49 -3.89 -11.20
C GLN A 98 -18.80 -2.56 -11.54
N GLN A 99 -19.54 -1.45 -11.43
CA GLN A 99 -19.04 -0.11 -11.71
C GLN A 99 -17.91 0.29 -10.77
N ALA A 100 -18.04 0.01 -9.47
CA ALA A 100 -17.01 0.27 -8.47
C ALA A 100 -15.73 -0.53 -8.75
N ASN A 101 -15.87 -1.81 -9.11
CA ASN A 101 -14.74 -2.66 -9.50
C ASN A 101 -14.08 -2.18 -10.79
N SER A 102 -14.85 -1.73 -11.79
CA SER A 102 -14.32 -1.14 -13.01
C SER A 102 -13.52 0.14 -12.73
N LEU A 103 -14.05 1.04 -11.88
CA LEU A 103 -13.34 2.27 -11.50
C LEU A 103 -12.05 1.96 -10.74
N ARG A 104 -12.08 0.99 -9.82
CA ARG A 104 -10.88 0.53 -9.10
C ARG A 104 -9.85 -0.10 -10.05
N GLY A 105 -10.31 -0.88 -11.02
CA GLY A 105 -9.47 -1.45 -12.07
C GLY A 105 -8.80 -0.36 -12.89
N LEU A 106 -9.56 0.64 -13.36
CA LEU A 106 -9.03 1.79 -14.09
C LEU A 106 -7.99 2.58 -13.26
N ALA A 107 -8.30 2.86 -11.99
CA ALA A 107 -7.37 3.55 -11.10
C ALA A 107 -6.06 2.76 -10.91
N THR A 108 -6.16 1.44 -10.77
CA THR A 108 -4.98 0.56 -10.66
C THR A 108 -4.15 0.57 -11.93
N SER A 109 -4.78 0.43 -13.10
CA SER A 109 -4.10 0.47 -14.40
C SER A 109 -3.45 1.82 -14.68
N LEU A 110 -4.09 2.92 -14.26
CA LEU A 110 -3.48 4.25 -14.35
C LEU A 110 -2.27 4.35 -13.43
N ALA A 111 -2.36 3.87 -12.19
CA ALA A 111 -1.25 3.90 -11.24
C ALA A 111 -0.04 3.08 -11.72
N THR A 112 -0.26 1.91 -12.33
CA THR A 112 0.84 1.05 -12.83
C THR A 112 1.57 1.64 -14.04
N VAL A 113 0.90 2.50 -14.82
CA VAL A 113 1.52 3.17 -15.99
C VAL A 113 2.10 4.54 -15.59
N VAL A 114 1.29 5.37 -14.96
CA VAL A 114 1.65 6.76 -14.61
C VAL A 114 2.65 6.80 -13.46
N GLY A 115 2.55 5.88 -12.49
CA GLY A 115 3.44 5.82 -11.32
C GLY A 115 4.92 5.72 -11.71
N PRO A 116 5.35 4.68 -12.45
CA PRO A 116 6.74 4.56 -12.90
C PRO A 116 7.20 5.72 -13.78
N ALA A 117 6.33 6.26 -14.63
CA ALA A 117 6.65 7.42 -15.47
C ALA A 117 6.91 8.67 -14.62
N ALA A 118 6.03 8.97 -13.66
CA ALA A 118 6.18 10.08 -12.73
C ALA A 118 7.43 9.92 -11.85
N ALA A 119 7.67 8.71 -11.31
CA ALA A 119 8.87 8.40 -10.56
C ALA A 119 10.13 8.65 -11.40
N GLY A 120 10.16 8.18 -12.65
CA GLY A 120 11.27 8.42 -13.58
C GLY A 120 11.55 9.91 -13.80
N VAL A 121 10.50 10.73 -13.98
CA VAL A 121 10.64 12.19 -14.09
C VAL A 121 11.20 12.80 -12.80
N ILE A 122 10.69 12.41 -11.64
CA ILE A 122 11.18 12.91 -10.34
C ILE A 122 12.66 12.56 -10.14
N VAL A 123 13.05 11.31 -10.45
CA VAL A 123 14.44 10.86 -10.33
C VAL A 123 15.35 11.63 -11.30
N ALA A 124 14.91 11.86 -12.54
CA ALA A 124 15.69 12.56 -13.55
C ALA A 124 15.83 14.06 -13.25
N ALA A 125 14.79 14.71 -12.71
CA ALA A 125 14.80 16.14 -12.42
C ALA A 125 15.43 16.48 -11.05
N ALA A 126 15.40 15.55 -10.10
CA ALA A 126 15.93 15.74 -8.76
C ALA A 126 16.85 14.57 -8.36
N ASN A 127 16.37 13.65 -7.53
CA ASN A 127 17.11 12.46 -7.11
C ASN A 127 16.14 11.33 -6.69
N PRO A 128 16.62 10.08 -6.55
CA PRO A 128 15.78 8.95 -6.15
C PRO A 128 15.06 9.11 -4.81
N GLY A 129 15.63 9.86 -3.87
CA GLY A 129 15.05 10.09 -2.55
C GLY A 129 13.73 10.84 -2.62
N TRP A 130 13.61 11.81 -3.52
CA TRP A 130 12.34 12.53 -3.74
C TRP A 130 11.23 11.64 -4.31
N ALA A 131 11.57 10.67 -5.17
CA ALA A 131 10.58 9.72 -5.68
C ALA A 131 10.05 8.81 -4.56
N VAL A 132 10.95 8.36 -3.67
CA VAL A 132 10.60 7.56 -2.48
C VAL A 132 9.77 8.37 -1.47
N VAL A 133 10.09 9.64 -1.25
CA VAL A 133 9.28 10.52 -0.39
C VAL A 133 7.90 10.75 -1.00
N ALA A 134 7.80 10.94 -2.32
CA ALA A 134 6.50 11.07 -3.00
C ALA A 134 5.66 9.79 -2.85
N ASP A 135 6.28 8.61 -2.95
CA ASP A 135 5.61 7.33 -2.69
C ASP A 135 5.10 7.24 -1.24
N SER A 136 5.91 7.63 -0.27
CA SER A 136 5.49 7.72 1.14
C SER A 136 4.29 8.66 1.33
N ILE A 137 4.26 9.80 0.65
CA ILE A 137 3.12 10.74 0.72
C ILE A 137 1.87 10.08 0.14
N SER A 138 1.99 9.28 -0.91
CA SER A 138 0.84 8.57 -1.49
C SER A 138 0.16 7.63 -0.49
N TYR A 139 0.94 6.92 0.33
CA TYR A 139 0.40 6.09 1.42
C TYR A 139 -0.26 6.95 2.51
N ALA A 140 0.30 8.11 2.84
CA ALA A 140 -0.30 9.02 3.82
C ALA A 140 -1.66 9.57 3.32
N VAL A 141 -1.73 9.91 2.02
CA VAL A 141 -2.99 10.33 1.37
C VAL A 141 -4.01 9.20 1.38
N SER A 142 -3.59 7.96 1.11
CA SER A 142 -4.45 6.77 1.21
C SER A 142 -4.99 6.60 2.63
N ALA A 143 -4.12 6.60 3.65
CA ALA A 143 -4.53 6.52 5.06
C ALA A 143 -5.52 7.63 5.45
N GLY A 144 -5.24 8.88 5.07
CA GLY A 144 -6.14 10.01 5.29
C GLY A 144 -7.50 9.83 4.62
N SER A 145 -7.51 9.35 3.38
CA SER A 145 -8.74 9.08 2.62
C SER A 145 -9.58 7.98 3.28
N LEU A 146 -8.93 6.90 3.73
CA LEU A 146 -9.56 5.83 4.49
C LEU A 146 -10.12 6.33 5.83
N LEU A 147 -9.46 7.27 6.48
CA LEU A 147 -9.95 7.87 7.71
C LEU A 147 -11.19 8.77 7.52
N MET A 148 -11.38 9.30 6.31
CA MET A 148 -12.56 10.09 5.95
C MET A 148 -13.77 9.23 5.55
N LEU A 149 -13.57 7.92 5.32
CA LEU A 149 -14.66 7.02 4.99
C LEU A 149 -15.62 6.84 6.17
N HIS A 150 -16.89 7.17 5.93
CA HIS A 150 -17.99 6.85 6.81
C HIS A 150 -18.50 5.46 6.44
N LEU A 151 -18.16 4.46 7.26
CA LEU A 151 -18.71 3.12 7.10
C LEU A 151 -20.14 3.11 7.65
N PRO A 152 -21.14 2.67 6.88
CA PRO A 152 -22.47 2.39 7.43
C PRO A 152 -22.29 1.43 8.61
N ALA A 153 -22.84 1.79 9.78
CA ALA A 153 -22.72 0.97 10.98
C ALA A 153 -23.04 -0.49 10.63
N ALA A 154 -22.09 -1.38 10.87
CA ALA A 154 -22.24 -2.81 10.58
C ALA A 154 -23.59 -3.26 11.10
N LYS A 155 -24.49 -3.64 10.17
CA LYS A 155 -25.83 -4.16 10.45
C LYS A 155 -25.70 -5.11 11.64
N ALA A 156 -26.25 -4.70 12.79
CA ALA A 156 -26.11 -5.40 14.06
C ALA A 156 -26.34 -6.89 13.84
N ARG A 157 -25.25 -7.65 13.87
CA ARG A 157 -25.24 -9.08 13.56
C ARG A 157 -25.66 -9.83 14.82
N SER A 158 -26.96 -9.85 15.08
CA SER A 158 -27.66 -10.97 15.70
C SER A 158 -29.17 -10.73 15.60
N ALA A 159 -29.76 -11.25 14.53
CA ALA A 159 -31.09 -11.81 14.66
C ALA A 159 -30.97 -12.96 15.68
N THR A 160 -31.35 -12.67 16.92
CA THR A 160 -31.82 -13.67 17.89
C THR A 160 -33.26 -13.98 17.61
#